data_AF-A0A2G3K0B9-F1
#
_entry.id   AF-A0A2G3K0B9-F1
#
_cell.length_a   1.000
_cell.length_b   1.000
_cell.length_c   1.000
_cell.angle_alpha   90.00
_cell.angle_beta   90.00
_cell.angle_gamma   90.00
#
_symmetry.space_group_name_H-M   'P 1'
#
loop_
_entity.id
_entity.type
_entity.pdbx_description
1 polymer ?
#
loop_
_entity_poly.entity_id
_entity_poly.type
_entity_poly.pdbx_seq_one_letter_code
_entity_poly.pdbx_strand_id
1 'polypeptide(L)' 'MRSLQAAGIRPSAYSVSGPEDMALCLEEVRPNWEVFYFERGGKTFSKTFPTEAEACEYMYQELMGDKTAFM' A
#
# COMPACT_ATOMS: atom_id res chain seq x y z
N MET A 1 -4.13 11.10 11.01
CA MET A 1 -4.11 10.48 9.66
C MET A 1 -5.33 10.96 8.89
N ARG A 2 -5.15 11.55 7.70
CA ARG A 2 -6.25 11.79 6.76
C ARG A 2 -6.66 10.44 6.19
N SER A 3 -7.96 10.14 6.14
CA SER A 3 -8.45 8.92 5.47
C SER A 3 -8.10 9.00 3.98
N LEU A 4 -7.47 7.96 3.41
CA LEU A 4 -7.15 7.86 1.97
C LEU A 4 -8.39 8.11 1.08
N GLN A 5 -9.56 7.70 1.55
CA GLN A 5 -10.86 7.96 0.91
C GLN A 5 -11.19 9.46 0.84
N ALA A 6 -10.84 10.23 1.87
CA ALA A 6 -11.03 11.69 1.87
C ALA A 6 -10.03 12.40 0.94
N ALA A 7 -8.94 11.73 0.54
CA ALA A 7 -8.00 12.22 -0.47
C ALA A 7 -8.40 11.82 -1.91
N GLY A 8 -9.51 11.10 -2.10
CA GLY A 8 -9.99 10.67 -3.42
C GLY A 8 -9.30 9.42 -3.96
N ILE A 9 -8.56 8.69 -3.12
CA ILE A 9 -7.89 7.45 -3.53
C ILE A 9 -8.93 6.33 -3.61
N ARG A 10 -8.92 5.61 -4.73
CA ARG A 10 -9.83 4.49 -4.95
C ARG A 10 -9.56 3.38 -3.93
N PRO A 11 -10.58 2.81 -3.28
CA PRO A 11 -10.40 1.70 -2.34
C PRO A 11 -9.72 0.48 -2.96
N SER A 12 -9.84 0.27 -4.28
CA SER A 12 -9.19 -0.83 -5.00
C SER A 12 -7.70 -0.60 -5.27
N ALA A 13 -7.18 0.61 -5.06
CA ALA A 13 -5.77 0.91 -5.29
C ALA A 13 -4.85 0.43 -4.15
N TYR A 14 -5.43 0.08 -2.99
CA TYR A 14 -4.67 -0.28 -1.81
C TYR A 14 -5.35 -1.35 -0.97
N SER A 15 -4.55 -2.13 -0.22
CA SER A 15 -5.04 -3.06 0.79
C SER A 15 -4.16 -3.05 2.03
N VAL A 16 -4.79 -3.04 3.21
CA VAL A 16 -4.11 -3.19 4.51
C VAL A 16 -4.55 -4.48 5.22
N SER A 17 -5.34 -5.30 4.53
CA SER A 17 -5.96 -6.53 5.06
C SER A 17 -5.38 -7.80 4.41
N GLY A 18 -4.30 -7.66 3.64
CA GLY A 18 -3.66 -8.75 2.89
C GLY A 18 -3.55 -8.46 1.39
N PRO A 19 -2.98 -9.41 0.60
CA PRO A 19 -2.80 -9.26 -0.83
C PRO A 19 -4.12 -9.11 -1.59
N GLU A 20 -4.28 -8.03 -2.36
CA GLU A 20 -5.41 -7.77 -3.25
C GLU A 20 -4.85 -7.51 -4.66
N ASP A 21 -5.47 -8.09 -5.69
CA ASP A 21 -4.94 -8.00 -7.06
C ASP A 21 -4.99 -6.58 -7.61
N MET A 22 -3.91 -6.16 -8.28
CA MET A 22 -3.68 -4.82 -8.80
C MET A 22 -3.76 -3.70 -7.73
N ALA A 23 -3.31 -4.00 -6.51
CA ALA A 23 -3.33 -3.05 -5.41
C ALA A 23 -1.97 -2.96 -4.71
N LEU A 24 -1.68 -1.78 -4.17
CA LEU A 24 -0.58 -1.61 -3.23
C LEU A 24 -0.99 -2.16 -1.87
N CYS A 25 -0.31 -3.20 -1.41
CA CYS A 25 -0.65 -3.94 -0.21
C CYS A 25 0.33 -3.63 0.93
N LEU A 26 -0.18 -3.57 2.15
CA LEU A 26 0.59 -3.49 3.39
C LEU A 26 0.39 -4.79 4.17
N GLU A 27 1.48 -5.41 4.62
CA GLU A 27 1.46 -6.66 5.39
C GLU A 27 2.46 -6.61 6.56
N GLU A 28 2.08 -7.17 7.70
CA GLU A 28 2.98 -7.36 8.85
C GLU A 28 3.86 -8.60 8.60
N VAL A 29 5.18 -8.39 8.45
CA VAL A 29 6.18 -9.46 8.25
C VAL A 29 7.17 -9.39 9.41
N ARG A 30 6.77 -9.96 10.56
CA ARG A 30 7.50 -9.81 11.84
C ARG A 30 9.01 -10.07 11.72
N PRO A 31 9.85 -9.18 12.27
CA PRO A 31 9.52 -8.01 13.10
C PRO A 31 9.19 -6.72 12.31
N ASN A 32 9.09 -6.80 10.99
CA ASN A 32 8.98 -5.68 10.08
C ASN A 32 7.57 -5.58 9.47
N TRP A 33 7.40 -4.57 8.62
CA TRP A 33 6.26 -4.34 7.75
C TRP A 33 6.72 -4.35 6.31
N GLU A 34 5.91 -4.86 5.40
CA GLU A 34 6.20 -4.88 3.96
C GLU A 34 5.11 -4.12 3.22
N VAL A 35 5.52 -3.20 2.34
CA VAL A 35 4.65 -2.59 1.33
C VAL A 35 5.04 -3.19 -0.01
N PHE A 36 4.09 -3.73 -0.75
CA PHE A 36 4.33 -4.35 -2.05
C PHE A 36 3.14 -4.16 -2.97
N TYR A 37 3.38 -4.08 -4.28
CA TYR A 37 2.30 -4.18 -5.25
C TYR A 37 1.99 -5.66 -5.50
N PHE A 38 0.72 -6.04 -5.49
CA PHE A 38 0.32 -7.42 -5.77
C PHE A 38 -0.37 -7.48 -7.12
N GLU A 39 0.16 -8.29 -8.02
CA GLU A 39 -0.43 -8.50 -9.33
C GLU A 39 -0.25 -9.94 -9.79
N ARG A 40 -1.31 -10.53 -10.35
CA ARG A 40 -1.26 -11.82 -11.05
C ARG A 40 -0.67 -12.95 -10.19
N GLY A 41 -0.91 -12.90 -8.88
CA GLY A 41 -0.44 -13.89 -7.90
C GLY A 41 1.00 -13.68 -7.41
N GLY A 42 1.64 -12.56 -7.73
CA GLY A 42 3.01 -12.22 -7.32
C GLY A 42 3.12 -10.87 -6.64
N LYS A 43 4.13 -10.74 -5.76
CA LYS A 43 4.55 -9.46 -5.18
C LYS A 43 5.57 -8.79 -6.10
N THR A 44 5.35 -7.54 -6.48
CA THR A 44 6.29 -6.68 -7.20
C THR A 44 6.51 -5.38 -6.42
N PHE A 45 7.60 -4.67 -6.72
CA PHE A 45 7.96 -3.39 -6.06
C PHE A 45 7.87 -3.42 -4.51
N SER A 46 8.37 -4.50 -3.88
CA SER A 46 8.29 -4.65 -2.43
C SER A 46 9.38 -3.89 -1.68
N LYS A 47 9.02 -3.35 -0.53
CA LYS A 47 9.92 -2.65 0.39
C LYS A 47 9.54 -2.92 1.83
N THR A 48 10.54 -3.20 2.66
CA THR A 48 10.36 -3.51 4.08
C THR A 48 10.73 -2.33 4.97
N PHE A 49 10.04 -2.24 6.10
CA PHE A 49 10.14 -1.16 7.08
C PHE A 49 10.13 -1.74 8.50
N PRO A 50 10.91 -1.17 9.44
CA PRO A 50 10.92 -1.62 10.83
C PRO A 50 9.64 -1.28 11.60
N THR A 51 8.85 -0.31 11.15
CA THR A 51 7.64 0.15 11.85
C THR A 51 6.44 0.28 10.93
N GLU A 52 5.24 0.08 11.48
CA GLU A 52 3.97 0.28 10.77
C GLU A 52 3.85 1.71 10.23
N ALA A 53 4.28 2.67 11.04
CA ALA A 53 4.20 4.09 10.72
C ALA A 53 5.05 4.45 9.48
N GLU A 54 6.27 3.92 9.38
CA GLU A 54 7.12 4.12 8.20
C GLU A 54 6.53 3.47 6.95
N ALA A 55 5.96 2.27 7.09
CA ALA A 55 5.30 1.58 5.99
C ALA A 55 4.05 2.34 5.51
N CYS A 56 3.24 2.85 6.43
CA CYS A 56 2.06 3.65 6.11
C CYS A 56 2.41 4.98 5.43
N GLU A 57 3.46 5.66 5.90
CA GLU A 57 3.94 6.89 5.27
C GLU A 57 4.42 6.61 3.84
N TYR A 58 5.22 5.56 3.64
CA TYR A 58 5.67 5.17 2.30
C TYR A 58 4.49 4.84 1.38
N MET A 59 3.56 3.99 1.84
CA MET A 59 2.37 3.63 1.09
C MET A 59 1.54 4.86 0.69
N TYR A 60 1.39 5.83 1.60
CA TYR A 60 0.71 7.09 1.32
C TYR A 60 1.42 7.89 0.22
N GLN A 61 2.74 8.03 0.28
CA GLN A 61 3.51 8.75 -0.73
C GLN A 61 3.41 8.08 -2.11
N GLU A 62 3.49 6.75 -2.17
CA GLU A 62 3.34 6.00 -3.43
C GLU A 62 1.95 6.23 -4.04
N LEU A 63 0.89 6.10 -3.24
CA LEU A 63 -0.49 6.30 -3.70
C LEU A 63 -0.77 7.76 -4.13
N MET A 64 -0.15 8.74 -3.47
CA MET A 64 -0.27 10.15 -3.86
C MET A 64 0.54 10.48 -5.13
N GLY A 65 1.63 9.77 -5.38
CA GLY A 65 2.43 9.89 -6.61
C GLY A 65 1.82 9.20 -7.83
N ASP A 66 1.06 8.13 -7.61
CA ASP A 66 0.39 7.37 -8.66
C ASP A 66 -0.93 8.04 -9.10
N LYS A 67 -0.90 8.66 -10.29
CA LYS A 67 -2.08 9.29 -10.89
C LYS A 67 -3.18 8.28 -11.23
N THR A 68 -2.87 7.00 -11.33
CA THR A 68 -3.84 5.91 -11.56
C THR A 68 -4.51 5.44 -10.27
N ALA A 69 -4.06 5.87 -9.10
CA ALA A 69 -4.71 5.56 -7.82
C ALA A 69 -5.96 6.43 -7.55
N PHE A 70 -6.10 7.57 -8.25
CA PHE A 70 -7.22 8.50 -8.11
C PHE A 70 -8.41 8.11 -9.00
N MET A 71 -9.62 8.52 -8.59
CA MET A 71 -10.88 8.34 -9.33
C MET A 71 -11.11 9.44 -10.36
#